data_AF-A0A1Z7ZW01-F1
#
_entry.id   AF-A0A1Z7ZW01-F1
#
_cell.length_a   1.000
_cell.length_b   1.000
_cell.length_c   1.000
_cell.angle_alpha   90.00
_cell.angle_beta   90.00
_cell.angle_gamma   90.00
#
_symmetry.space_group_name_H-M   'P 1'
#
loop_
_entity.id
_entity.type
_entity.pdbx_description
1 polymer ?
#
loop_
_entity_poly.entity_id
_entity_poly.type
_entity_poly.pdbx_seq_one_letter_code
_entity_poly.pdbx_strand_id
1 'polypeptide(L)'
;MLRLFRAISIMEGVSYLAILSVTLGLISRDYVSQIGMGHGVLFMFYLFLSIFVSDKQGWSLKIWLPLFFASIIPFAFFLVELYLRKGFESEGLPETSA
;
A
#
# COMPACT_ATOMS: atom_id res chain seq x y z
N MET A 1 14.00 0.91 -1.68
CA MET A 1 12.97 0.34 -0.77
C MET A 1 11.60 0.98 -0.99
N LEU A 2 11.51 2.31 -1.10
CA LEU A 2 10.24 3.02 -1.36
C LEU A 2 9.51 2.58 -2.64
N ARG A 3 10.22 2.35 -3.75
CA ARG A 3 9.59 1.86 -5.00
C ARG A 3 8.86 0.52 -4.80
N LEU A 4 9.50 -0.40 -4.08
CA LEU A 4 8.93 -1.72 -3.76
C LEU A 4 7.72 -1.56 -2.84
N PHE A 5 7.84 -0.73 -1.79
CA PHE A 5 6.73 -0.48 -0.87
C PHE A 5 5.52 0.16 -1.56
N ARG A 6 5.74 1.11 -2.49
CA ARG A 6 4.68 1.68 -3.33
C ARG A 6 4.00 0.62 -4.20
N ALA A 7 4.78 -0.22 -4.87
CA ALA A 7 4.24 -1.31 -5.67
C ALA A 7 3.37 -2.27 -4.82
N ILE A 8 3.86 -2.68 -3.66
CA ILE A 8 3.12 -3.54 -2.73
C ILE A 8 1.87 -2.84 -2.18
N SER A 9 1.95 -1.55 -1.83
CA SER A 9 0.80 -0.77 -1.35
C SER A 9 -0.31 -0.67 -2.39
N ILE A 10 0.04 -0.46 -3.67
CA ILE A 10 -0.95 -0.46 -4.76
C ILE A 10 -1.54 -1.85 -4.96
N MET A 11 -0.70 -2.90 -4.99
CA MET A 11 -1.17 -4.28 -5.15
C MET A 11 -2.11 -4.71 -4.01
N GLU A 12 -1.76 -4.36 -2.78
CA GLU A 12 -2.57 -4.61 -1.59
C GLU A 12 -3.93 -3.90 -1.69
N GLY A 13 -3.95 -2.59 -1.98
CA GLY A 13 -5.19 -1.84 -2.16
C GLY A 13 -6.07 -2.37 -3.30
N VAL A 14 -5.48 -2.74 -4.44
CA VAL A 14 -6.20 -3.38 -5.55
C VAL A 14 -6.76 -4.74 -5.16
N SER A 15 -6.02 -5.55 -4.39
CA SER A 15 -6.50 -6.83 -3.90
C SER A 15 -7.68 -6.69 -2.92
N TYR A 16 -7.71 -5.61 -2.13
CA TYR A 16 -8.88 -5.26 -1.33
C TYR A 16 -10.08 -4.95 -2.24
N LEU A 17 -9.91 -4.14 -3.28
CA LEU A 17 -10.99 -3.86 -4.24
C LEU A 17 -11.50 -5.14 -4.93
N ALA A 18 -10.64 -6.14 -5.14
CA ALA A 18 -11.05 -7.46 -5.62
C ALA A 18 -11.95 -8.19 -4.60
N ILE A 19 -11.63 -8.17 -3.30
CA ILE A 19 -12.52 -8.69 -2.24
C ILE A 19 -13.87 -7.97 -2.24
N LEU A 20 -13.88 -6.64 -2.36
CA LEU A 20 -15.13 -5.88 -2.42
C LEU A 20 -15.94 -6.24 -3.66
N SER A 21 -15.29 -6.47 -4.79
CA SER A 21 -15.96 -6.92 -6.02
C SER A 21 -16.65 -8.27 -5.84
N VAL A 22 -16.06 -9.20 -5.08
CA VAL A 22 -16.74 -10.45 -4.70
C VAL A 22 -17.94 -10.18 -3.79
N THR A 23 -17.79 -9.27 -2.82
CA THR A 23 -18.85 -8.90 -1.86
C THR A 23 -20.05 -8.24 -2.57
N LEU A 24 -19.80 -7.40 -3.56
CA LEU A 24 -20.79 -6.70 -4.38
C LEU A 24 -21.40 -7.60 -5.48
N GLY A 25 -20.91 -8.84 -5.66
CA GLY A 25 -21.41 -9.77 -6.67
C GLY A 25 -20.90 -9.52 -8.09
N LEU A 26 -19.85 -8.70 -8.26
CA LEU A 26 -19.18 -8.48 -9.54
C LEU A 26 -18.24 -9.64 -9.92
N ILE A 27 -17.75 -10.39 -8.93
CA ILE A 27 -16.93 -11.59 -9.08
C ILE A 27 -17.64 -12.76 -8.38
N SER A 28 -17.53 -13.98 -8.93
CA SER A 28 -18.11 -15.18 -8.31
C SER A 28 -17.59 -15.39 -6.89
N ARG A 29 -18.47 -15.88 -6.00
CA ARG A 29 -18.13 -16.26 -4.63
C ARG A 29 -17.18 -17.46 -4.57
N ASP A 30 -17.03 -18.21 -5.66
CA ASP A 30 -16.07 -19.33 -5.75
C ASP A 30 -14.61 -18.89 -5.64
N TYR A 31 -14.34 -17.60 -5.81
CA TYR A 31 -12.99 -17.01 -5.72
C TYR A 31 -12.69 -16.38 -4.35
N VAL A 32 -13.63 -16.41 -3.37
CA VAL A 32 -13.44 -15.79 -2.04
C VAL A 32 -12.16 -16.28 -1.38
N SER A 33 -11.91 -17.59 -1.38
CA SER A 33 -10.76 -18.19 -0.70
C SER A 33 -9.45 -17.77 -1.35
N GLN A 34 -9.37 -17.84 -2.68
CA GLN A 34 -8.18 -17.55 -3.47
C GLN A 34 -7.81 -16.07 -3.38
N ILE A 35 -8.79 -15.18 -3.55
CA ILE A 35 -8.60 -13.72 -3.46
C ILE A 35 -8.29 -13.33 -2.01
N GLY A 36 -8.99 -13.90 -1.03
CA GLY A 36 -8.77 -13.63 0.38
C GLY A 36 -7.38 -14.03 0.85
N MET A 37 -6.91 -15.23 0.48
CA MET A 37 -5.54 -15.66 0.78
C MET A 37 -4.49 -14.76 0.10
N GLY A 38 -4.70 -14.43 -1.17
CA GLY A 38 -3.80 -13.54 -1.91
C GLY A 38 -3.68 -12.15 -1.27
N HIS A 39 -4.81 -11.56 -0.89
CA HIS A 39 -4.86 -10.30 -0.16
C HIS A 39 -4.18 -10.41 1.21
N GLY A 40 -4.47 -11.45 1.99
CA GLY A 40 -3.84 -11.64 3.30
C GLY A 40 -2.31 -11.70 3.24
N VAL A 41 -1.75 -12.39 2.24
CA VAL A 41 -0.31 -12.42 2.00
C VAL A 41 0.21 -11.03 1.65
N LEU A 42 -0.45 -10.31 0.74
CA LEU A 42 -0.08 -8.93 0.38
C LEU A 42 -0.13 -7.98 1.57
N PHE A 43 -1.15 -8.09 2.42
CA PHE A 43 -1.30 -7.30 3.63
C PHE A 43 -0.14 -7.53 4.61
N MET A 44 0.27 -8.80 4.82
CA MET A 44 1.42 -9.11 5.67
C MET A 44 2.73 -8.52 5.10
N PHE A 45 2.94 -8.61 3.78
CA PHE A 45 4.09 -7.95 3.13
C PHE A 45 4.04 -6.44 3.27
N TYR A 46 2.86 -5.83 3.12
CA TYR A 46 2.65 -4.40 3.32
C TYR A 46 3.05 -3.98 4.74
N LEU A 47 2.57 -4.69 5.77
CA LEU A 47 2.90 -4.39 7.17
C LEU A 47 4.41 -4.46 7.43
N PHE A 48 5.04 -5.56 7.02
CA PHE A 48 6.47 -5.75 7.20
C PHE A 48 7.29 -4.63 6.52
N LEU A 49 6.99 -4.34 5.25
CA LEU A 49 7.66 -3.28 4.51
C LEU A 49 7.35 -1.89 5.05
N SER A 50 6.12 -1.64 5.53
CA SER A 50 5.74 -0.34 6.08
C SER A 50 6.57 0.01 7.32
N ILE A 51 6.80 -0.95 8.21
CA ILE A 51 7.64 -0.77 9.40
C ILE A 51 9.10 -0.55 8.99
N PHE A 52 9.61 -1.39 8.09
CA PHE A 52 10.99 -1.29 7.62
C PHE A 52 11.28 0.03 6.90
N VAL A 53 10.37 0.49 6.04
CA VAL A 53 10.48 1.79 5.36
C VAL A 53 10.34 2.95 6.35
N SER A 54 9.44 2.82 7.33
CA SER A 54 9.28 3.86 8.36
C SER A 54 10.54 4.06 9.17
N ASP A 55 11.20 2.98 9.57
CA ASP A 55 12.49 3.03 10.25
C ASP A 55 13.57 3.67 9.37
N LYS A 56 13.69 3.19 8.12
CA LYS A 56 14.64 3.73 7.12
C LYS A 56 14.48 5.23 6.85
N GLN A 57 13.24 5.73 6.79
CA GLN A 57 12.93 7.13 6.51
C GLN A 57 12.77 7.98 7.80
N GLY A 58 12.97 7.41 8.98
CA GLY A 58 12.80 8.11 10.25
C GLY A 58 11.37 8.60 10.49
N TRP A 59 10.36 7.90 9.95
CA TRP A 59 8.96 8.27 10.14
C TRP A 59 8.53 8.02 11.58
N SER A 60 8.00 9.07 12.20
CA SER A 60 7.36 8.93 13.51
C SER A 60 6.07 8.12 13.43
N LEU A 61 5.61 7.61 14.58
CA LEU A 61 4.32 6.91 14.69
C LEU A 61 3.13 7.75 14.17
N LYS A 62 3.22 9.08 14.20
CA LYS A 62 2.19 9.97 13.67
C LYS A 62 2.02 9.88 12.15
N ILE A 63 3.04 9.38 11.44
CA ILE A 63 3.03 9.14 9.99
C ILE A 63 2.66 7.69 9.71
N TRP A 64 3.30 6.74 10.42
CA TRP A 64 3.07 5.32 10.18
C TRP A 64 1.63 4.88 10.51
N LEU A 65 1.05 5.43 11.58
CA LEU A 65 -0.28 5.01 12.04
C LEU A 65 -1.40 5.35 11.02
N PRO A 66 -1.46 6.56 10.43
CA PRO A 66 -2.35 6.82 9.30
C PRO A 66 -2.14 5.90 8.09
N LEU A 67 -0.88 5.55 7.76
CA LEU A 67 -0.57 4.62 6.67
C LEU A 67 -1.09 3.20 6.96
N PHE A 68 -1.00 2.75 8.20
CA PHE A 68 -1.57 1.48 8.63
C PHE A 68 -3.11 1.48 8.52
N PHE A 69 -3.78 2.51 9.02
CA PHE A 69 -5.24 2.58 8.90
C PHE A 69 -5.70 2.71 7.44
N ALA A 70 -4.90 3.36 6.59
CA ALA A 70 -5.20 3.51 5.17
C ALA A 70 -5.16 2.19 4.38
N SER A 71 -4.49 1.12 4.86
CA SER A 71 -4.59 -0.20 4.21
C SER A 71 -5.88 -0.95 4.57
N ILE A 72 -6.58 -0.56 5.63
CA ILE A 72 -7.83 -1.20 6.06
C ILE A 72 -9.05 -0.54 5.42
N ILE A 73 -8.91 0.74 5.03
CA ILE A 73 -10.01 1.54 4.45
C ILE A 73 -10.00 1.38 2.92
N PRO A 74 -11.11 0.98 2.29
CA PRO A 74 -11.23 0.94 0.85
C PRO A 74 -10.84 2.28 0.20
N PHE A 75 -10.12 2.23 -0.92
CA PHE A 75 -9.64 3.39 -1.68
C PHE A 75 -8.62 4.31 -0.97
N ALA A 76 -8.37 4.15 0.33
CA ALA A 76 -7.40 5.00 1.03
C ALA A 76 -5.95 4.78 0.54
N PHE A 77 -5.66 3.65 -0.11
CA PHE A 77 -4.38 3.39 -0.79
C PHE A 77 -4.04 4.44 -1.86
N PHE A 78 -5.03 5.11 -2.47
CA PHE A 78 -4.78 6.23 -3.40
C PHE A 78 -4.12 7.42 -2.69
N LEU A 79 -4.57 7.76 -1.47
CA LEU A 79 -3.97 8.83 -0.67
C LEU A 79 -2.55 8.48 -0.24
N VAL A 80 -2.33 7.20 0.13
CA VAL A 80 -1.01 6.67 0.45
C VAL A 80 -0.09 6.79 -0.75
N GLU A 81 -0.53 6.39 -1.94
CA GLU A 81 0.27 6.51 -3.16
C GLU A 81 0.62 7.97 -3.49
N LEU A 82 -0.32 8.91 -3.36
CA LEU A 82 -0.03 10.33 -3.53
C LEU A 82 0.98 10.86 -2.52
N TYR A 83 0.91 10.40 -1.26
CA TYR A 83 1.87 10.75 -0.22
C TYR A 83 3.26 10.17 -0.51
N LEU A 84 3.35 8.88 -0.84
CA LEU A 84 4.60 8.18 -1.13
C LEU A 84 5.28 8.68 -2.41
N ARG A 85 4.50 9.15 -3.39
CA ARG A 85 5.04 9.76 -4.61
C ARG A 85 5.83 11.04 -4.32
N LYS A 86 5.37 11.88 -3.38
CA LYS A 86 6.11 13.09 -2.99
C LYS A 86 7.47 12.76 -2.35
N GLY A 87 7.51 11.74 -1.50
CA GLY A 87 8.77 11.24 -0.92
C GLY A 87 9.71 10.59 -1.95
N PHE A 88 9.16 10.11 -3.07
CA PHE A 88 9.95 9.58 -4.17
C PHE A 88 10.54 10.67 -5.07
N GLU A 89 9.79 11.74 -5.33
CA GLU A 89 10.27 12.88 -6.13
C GLU A 89 11.43 13.62 -5.44
N SER A 90 11.49 13.63 -4.10
CA SER A 90 12.63 14.16 -3.35
C SER A 90 13.89 13.28 -3.40
N GLU A 91 13.77 11.98 -3.63
CA GLU A 91 14.91 11.06 -3.85
C GLU A 91 15.36 11.05 -5.33
N GLY A 92 14.56 11.62 -6.24
CA GLY A 92 14.70 11.48 -7.68
C GLY A 92 15.15 12.74 -8.44
N LEU A 93 15.38 13.86 -7.76
CA LEU A 93 16.05 15.01 -8.39
C LEU A 93 17.54 14.72 -8.50
N PRO A 94 18.12 14.55 -9.71
CA PRO A 94 19.54 14.83 -9.87
C PRO A 94 19.75 16.30 -9.46
N GLU A 95 20.85 16.60 -8.78
CA GLU A 95 21.33 17.97 -8.65
C GLU A 95 21.35 18.59 -10.04
N THR A 96 20.35 19.43 -10.35
CA THR A 96 20.39 20.23 -11.55
C THR A 96 21.41 21.31 -11.27
N SER A 97 22.55 21.20 -11.95
CA SER A 97 23.53 22.24 -12.16
C SER A 97 22.92 23.65 -12.16
N ALA A 98 23.32 24.46 -11.17
CA ALA A 98 23.49 25.91 -11.25
C ALA A 98 24.34 26.38 -10.06
#